data_AF-A0A968MX15-F1
#
_entry.id   AF-A0A968MX15-F1
#
_cell.length_a   1.000
_cell.length_b   1.000
_cell.length_c   1.000
_cell.angle_alpha   90.00
_cell.angle_beta   90.00
_cell.angle_gamma   90.00
#
_symmetry.space_group_name_H-M   'P 1'
#
loop_
_entity.id
_entity.type
_entity.pdbx_description
1 polymer ?
#
loop_
_entity_poly.entity_id
_entity_poly.type
_entity_poly.pdbx_seq_one_letter_code
_entity_poly.pdbx_strand_id
1 'polypeptide(L)'
;MNYHEDFTIADTVLLKLELSLSDSISLSQNPVLLSSKQQIEIMQLETKVEKSKMMPDLSIGYFSQSIIGTQEVNGQSLYFSASDRFTGVEAGITIPLWFYPHTSKIKAAKIRHQIAQTEASRKEQEIKADLSKLLGEYEMYKKSLSYYESLALPQAEMIIQQSVRSFQAGALDYMDYIQNLSRAIVIKIITSKH
;
A
#
# COMPACT_ATOMS: atom_id res chain seq x y z
N MET A 1 7.82 -10.80 -60.23
CA MET A 1 6.69 -10.25 -59.45
C MET A 1 7.28 -9.69 -58.16
N ASN A 2 7.39 -8.36 -58.06
CA ASN A 2 7.89 -7.68 -56.87
C ASN A 2 6.73 -7.49 -55.89
N TYR A 3 6.87 -8.02 -54.68
CA TYR A 3 6.00 -7.66 -53.57
C TYR A 3 6.63 -6.47 -52.86
N HIS A 4 6.06 -5.28 -53.05
CA HIS A 4 6.25 -4.15 -52.16
C HIS A 4 5.21 -4.31 -51.05
N GLU A 5 5.59 -4.99 -49.96
CA GLU A 5 4.84 -4.86 -48.72
C GLU A 5 5.27 -3.53 -48.09
N ASP A 6 4.37 -2.54 -48.15
CA ASP A 6 4.51 -1.30 -47.41
C ASP A 6 4.49 -1.65 -45.93
N PHE A 7 5.66 -1.56 -45.29
CA PHE A 7 5.79 -1.71 -43.85
C PHE A 7 5.19 -0.46 -43.18
N THR A 8 3.88 -0.46 -42.97
CA THR A 8 3.24 0.56 -42.15
C THR A 8 3.52 0.21 -40.69
N ILE A 9 4.43 0.97 -40.06
CA ILE A 9 4.52 0.98 -38.60
C ILE A 9 3.14 1.43 -38.13
N ALA A 10 2.40 0.55 -37.47
CA ALA A 10 1.18 0.93 -36.78
C ALA A 10 1.61 1.88 -35.65
N ASP A 11 1.62 3.19 -35.94
CA ASP A 11 1.66 4.24 -34.94
C ASP A 11 0.43 4.03 -34.07
N THR A 12 0.62 3.28 -32.99
CA THR A 12 -0.37 3.23 -31.92
C THR A 12 -0.32 4.61 -31.30
N VAL A 13 -1.21 5.49 -31.75
CA VAL A 13 -1.34 6.85 -31.22
C VAL A 13 -1.54 6.72 -29.72
N LEU A 14 -0.51 7.06 -28.95
CA LEU A 14 -0.57 7.03 -27.49
C LEU A 14 -1.57 8.10 -27.08
N LEU A 15 -2.72 7.66 -26.57
CA LEU A 15 -3.75 8.58 -26.10
C LEU A 15 -3.28 9.22 -24.80
N LYS A 16 -3.28 10.55 -24.78
CA LYS A 16 -3.02 11.36 -23.60
C LYS A 16 -3.91 10.91 -22.44
N LEU A 17 -3.31 10.43 -21.36
CA LEU A 17 -4.03 10.07 -20.15
C LEU A 17 -4.37 11.34 -19.37
N GLU A 18 -5.64 11.71 -19.35
CA GLU A 18 -6.12 12.79 -18.49
C GLU A 18 -6.38 12.23 -17.08
N LEU A 19 -5.56 12.64 -16.12
CA LEU A 19 -5.72 12.27 -14.72
C LEU A 19 -6.94 12.98 -14.11
N SER A 20 -7.98 12.19 -13.79
CA SER A 20 -9.08 12.63 -12.92
C SER A 20 -8.65 12.51 -11.45
N LEU A 21 -8.40 13.66 -10.81
CA LEU A 21 -7.82 13.75 -9.47
C LEU A 21 -8.84 13.50 -8.33
N SER A 22 -10.11 13.30 -8.67
CA SER A 22 -11.22 13.36 -7.69
C SER A 22 -11.33 12.14 -6.77
N ASP A 23 -11.02 10.92 -7.25
CA ASP A 23 -11.19 9.69 -6.46
C ASP A 23 -9.86 9.11 -5.93
N SER A 24 -8.74 9.39 -6.60
CA SER A 24 -7.45 8.72 -6.32
C SER A 24 -6.65 9.33 -5.16
N ILE A 25 -7.07 10.48 -4.62
CA ILE A 25 -6.30 11.28 -3.63
C ILE A 25 -6.91 11.23 -2.23
N SER A 26 -8.00 10.50 -2.02
CA SER A 26 -8.50 10.24 -0.66
C SER A 26 -7.53 9.33 0.10
N LEU A 27 -6.44 9.92 0.63
CA LEU A 27 -5.44 9.30 1.51
C LEU A 27 -6.14 8.59 2.68
N SER A 28 -7.31 9.06 3.10
CA SER A 28 -8.16 8.46 4.12
C SER A 28 -8.65 7.04 3.80
N GLN A 29 -8.78 6.68 2.52
CA GLN A 29 -9.19 5.35 2.04
C GLN A 29 -8.03 4.47 1.60
N ASN A 30 -6.78 4.94 1.70
CA ASN A 30 -5.62 4.16 1.29
C ASN A 30 -5.49 2.89 2.16
N PRO A 31 -5.49 1.67 1.57
CA PRO A 31 -5.42 0.42 2.33
C PRO A 31 -4.19 0.29 3.23
N VAL A 32 -3.04 0.86 2.82
CA VAL A 32 -1.82 0.87 3.62
C VAL A 32 -2.01 1.71 4.88
N LEU A 33 -2.68 2.86 4.78
CA LEU A 33 -2.96 3.73 5.92
C LEU A 33 -4.03 3.14 6.84
N LEU A 34 -5.05 2.46 6.29
CA LEU A 34 -6.04 1.73 7.07
C LEU A 34 -5.40 0.59 7.86
N SER A 35 -4.54 -0.20 7.22
CA SER A 35 -3.77 -1.27 7.87
C SER A 35 -2.89 -0.72 9.01
N SER A 36 -2.20 0.40 8.77
CA SER A 36 -1.41 1.07 9.80
C SER A 36 -2.25 1.55 10.99
N LYS A 37 -3.47 2.06 10.77
CA LYS A 37 -4.39 2.41 11.87
C LYS A 37 -4.82 1.17 12.67
N GLN A 38 -5.13 0.07 11.98
CA GLN A 38 -5.47 -1.18 12.65
C GLN A 38 -4.31 -1.69 13.51
N GLN A 39 -3.07 -1.57 13.02
CA GLN A 39 -1.88 -1.95 13.77
C GLN A 39 -1.72 -1.11 15.06
N ILE A 40 -1.98 0.20 15.01
CA ILE A 40 -1.98 1.04 16.21
C ILE A 40 -3.00 0.52 17.22
N GLU A 41 -4.22 0.23 16.78
CA GLU A 41 -5.28 -0.30 17.64
C GLU A 41 -4.89 -1.63 18.28
N ILE A 42 -4.32 -2.57 17.52
CA ILE A 42 -3.83 -3.85 18.04
C ILE A 42 -2.79 -3.62 19.14
N MET A 43 -1.80 -2.75 18.92
CA MET A 43 -0.77 -2.46 19.94
C MET A 43 -1.36 -1.77 21.19
N GLN A 44 -2.39 -0.95 21.01
CA GLN A 44 -3.12 -0.35 22.12
C GLN A 44 -3.87 -1.42 22.93
N LEU A 45 -4.52 -2.38 22.26
CA LEU A 45 -5.22 -3.50 22.90
C LEU A 45 -4.23 -4.42 23.61
N GLU A 46 -3.07 -4.73 23.01
CA GLU A 46 -2.00 -5.48 23.68
C GLU A 46 -1.56 -4.78 24.97
N THR A 47 -1.43 -3.45 24.96
CA THR A 47 -1.12 -2.68 26.17
C THR A 47 -2.21 -2.84 27.24
N LYS A 48 -3.49 -2.91 26.85
CA LYS A 48 -4.60 -3.16 27.79
C LYS A 48 -4.57 -4.58 28.34
N VAL A 49 -4.25 -5.58 27.51
CA VAL A 49 -4.09 -6.98 27.92
C VAL A 49 -2.93 -7.14 28.91
N GLU A 50 -1.79 -6.50 28.67
CA GLU A 50 -0.68 -6.54 29.64
C GLU A 50 -1.03 -5.87 30.97
N LYS A 51 -1.88 -4.82 30.94
CA LYS A 51 -2.41 -4.21 32.16
C LYS A 51 -3.41 -5.10 32.88
N SER A 52 -4.30 -5.79 32.15
CA SER A 52 -5.32 -6.64 32.77
C SER A 52 -4.73 -7.84 33.50
N LYS A 53 -3.54 -8.31 33.09
CA LYS A 53 -2.77 -9.34 33.82
C LYS A 53 -2.38 -8.95 35.25
N MET A 54 -2.48 -7.68 35.63
CA MET A 54 -2.28 -7.20 37.01
C MET A 54 -3.60 -7.08 37.80
N MET A 55 -4.75 -7.36 37.20
CA MET A 55 -6.04 -7.32 37.86
C MET A 55 -6.41 -8.72 38.38
N PRO A 56 -7.27 -8.83 39.40
CA PRO A 56 -7.84 -10.10 39.79
C PRO A 56 -8.64 -10.72 38.64
N ASP A 57 -8.50 -12.03 38.46
CA ASP A 57 -9.28 -12.82 37.50
C ASP A 57 -10.43 -13.53 38.23
N LEU A 58 -11.60 -13.58 37.61
CA LEU A 58 -12.79 -14.26 38.14
C LEU A 58 -13.12 -15.45 37.25
N SER A 59 -13.28 -16.61 37.87
CA SER A 59 -13.69 -17.84 37.19
C SER A 59 -14.99 -18.39 37.75
N ILE A 60 -15.80 -18.98 36.88
CA ILE A 60 -16.97 -19.78 37.24
C ILE A 60 -16.91 -21.08 36.44
N GLY A 61 -17.10 -22.19 37.13
CA GLY A 61 -16.98 -23.53 36.57
C GLY A 61 -18.18 -24.39 36.93
N TYR A 62 -18.48 -25.35 36.08
CA TYR A 62 -19.38 -26.45 36.37
C TYR A 62 -18.63 -27.75 36.10
N PHE A 63 -18.72 -28.69 37.03
CA PHE A 63 -18.12 -30.00 36.88
C PHE A 63 -19.14 -31.10 37.13
N SER A 64 -18.90 -32.26 36.49
CA SER A 64 -19.68 -33.48 36.67
C SER A 64 -18.74 -34.67 36.55
N GLN A 65 -18.37 -35.26 37.69
CA GLN A 65 -17.41 -36.36 37.76
C GLN A 65 -18.01 -37.58 38.45
N SER A 66 -17.61 -38.78 38.05
CA SER A 66 -17.95 -40.01 38.77
C SER A 66 -16.82 -40.38 39.71
N ILE A 67 -17.14 -40.72 40.96
CA ILE A 67 -16.16 -41.22 41.93
C ILE A 67 -16.51 -42.68 42.19
N ILE A 68 -15.65 -43.61 41.76
CA ILE A 68 -15.87 -45.05 41.91
C ILE A 68 -15.17 -45.53 43.19
N GLY A 69 -15.91 -46.21 44.05
CA GLY A 69 -15.39 -46.80 45.29
C GLY A 69 -16.28 -46.54 46.50
N THR A 70 -15.87 -47.09 47.64
CA THR A 70 -16.56 -46.88 48.92
C THR A 70 -16.20 -45.51 49.50
N GLN A 71 -17.22 -44.71 49.83
CA GLN A 71 -17.08 -43.39 50.45
C GLN A 71 -17.90 -43.35 51.73
N GLU A 72 -17.42 -42.59 52.71
CA GLU A 72 -18.16 -42.36 53.95
C GLU A 72 -19.02 -41.09 53.81
N VAL A 73 -20.34 -41.25 53.87
CA VAL A 73 -21.31 -40.14 53.76
C VAL A 73 -22.18 -40.16 55.00
N ASN A 74 -22.14 -39.08 55.79
CA ASN A 74 -22.88 -38.96 57.06
C ASN A 74 -22.63 -40.11 58.05
N GLY A 75 -21.40 -40.65 58.10
CA GLY A 75 -21.02 -41.75 58.99
C GLY A 75 -21.47 -43.15 58.53
N GLN A 76 -21.92 -43.29 57.28
CA GLN A 76 -22.26 -44.58 56.66
C GLN A 76 -21.39 -44.83 55.43
N SER A 77 -20.91 -46.07 55.27
CA SER A 77 -20.15 -46.48 54.08
C SER A 77 -21.09 -46.78 52.91
N LEU A 78 -21.03 -45.95 51.87
CA LEU A 78 -21.76 -46.14 50.60
C LEU A 78 -20.78 -46.47 49.47
N TYR A 79 -21.13 -47.41 48.60
CA TYR A 79 -20.38 -47.69 47.38
C TYR A 79 -20.94 -46.87 46.21
N PHE A 80 -20.07 -46.11 45.55
CA PHE A 80 -20.39 -45.36 44.33
C PHE A 80 -19.76 -46.01 43.10
N SER A 81 -20.50 -46.02 42.00
CA SER A 81 -20.18 -46.66 40.73
C SER A 81 -20.01 -45.63 39.60
N ALA A 82 -19.68 -46.09 38.39
CA ALA A 82 -19.49 -45.20 37.24
C ALA A 82 -20.77 -44.42 36.85
N SER A 83 -21.96 -44.94 37.17
CA SER A 83 -23.24 -44.27 36.92
C SER A 83 -23.55 -43.16 37.92
N ASP A 84 -22.88 -43.13 39.08
CA ASP A 84 -23.11 -42.13 40.11
C ASP A 84 -22.31 -40.87 39.81
N ARG A 85 -23.01 -39.74 39.67
CA ARG A 85 -22.42 -38.46 39.26
C ARG A 85 -22.39 -37.46 40.39
N PHE A 86 -21.21 -36.90 40.63
CA PHE A 86 -20.96 -35.78 41.53
C PHE A 86 -20.87 -34.52 40.69
N THR A 87 -21.91 -33.70 40.76
CA THR A 87 -22.00 -32.43 40.04
C THR A 87 -21.88 -31.26 41.00
N GLY A 88 -21.16 -30.22 40.60
CA GLY A 88 -21.03 -29.00 41.37
C GLY A 88 -20.79 -27.78 40.49
N VAL A 89 -21.01 -26.62 41.08
CA VAL A 89 -20.59 -25.32 40.54
C VAL A 89 -19.47 -24.78 41.42
N GLU A 90 -18.46 -24.19 40.81
CA GLU A 90 -17.35 -23.54 41.50
C GLU A 90 -17.21 -22.10 41.04
N ALA A 91 -16.81 -21.22 41.94
CA ALA A 91 -16.45 -19.84 41.62
C ALA A 91 -15.12 -19.52 42.29
N GLY A 92 -14.19 -18.93 41.53
CA GLY A 92 -12.83 -18.63 41.98
C GLY A 92 -12.47 -17.17 41.72
N ILE A 93 -11.61 -16.64 42.58
CA ILE A 93 -10.94 -15.35 42.37
C ILE A 93 -9.42 -15.56 42.45
N THR A 94 -8.70 -15.18 41.41
CA THR A 94 -7.25 -15.26 41.34
C THR A 94 -6.66 -13.87 41.50
N ILE A 95 -5.91 -13.64 42.57
CA ILE A 95 -5.28 -12.34 42.84
C ILE A 95 -3.77 -12.46 42.60
N PRO A 96 -3.19 -11.76 41.62
CA PRO A 96 -1.74 -11.73 41.43
C PRO A 96 -1.07 -11.04 42.62
N LEU A 97 -0.04 -11.67 43.20
CA LEU A 97 0.68 -11.13 44.37
C LEU A 97 1.98 -10.39 44.02
N TRP A 98 2.56 -10.65 42.85
CA TRP A 98 3.83 -10.05 42.43
C TRP A 98 3.72 -9.30 41.11
N PHE A 99 3.72 -7.97 41.18
CA PHE A 99 3.48 -7.09 40.03
C PHE A 99 4.73 -6.59 39.29
N TYR A 100 5.91 -6.68 39.90
CA TYR A 100 7.14 -6.05 39.39
C TYR A 100 7.49 -6.46 37.94
N PRO A 101 7.49 -7.75 37.55
CA PRO A 101 7.78 -8.15 36.17
C PRO A 101 6.72 -7.67 35.15
N HIS A 102 5.47 -7.50 35.58
CA HIS A 102 4.38 -7.03 34.73
C HIS A 102 4.54 -5.55 34.36
N THR A 103 5.11 -4.73 35.25
CA THR A 103 5.35 -3.30 34.96
C THR A 103 6.28 -3.08 33.76
N SER A 104 7.36 -3.87 33.65
CA SER A 104 8.29 -3.83 32.53
C SER A 104 7.62 -4.26 31.21
N LYS A 105 6.78 -5.29 31.26
CA LYS A 105 6.01 -5.75 30.09
C LYS A 105 5.01 -4.69 29.61
N ILE A 106 4.31 -4.03 30.53
CA ILE A 106 3.42 -2.90 30.19
C ILE A 106 4.21 -1.75 29.58
N LYS A 107 5.39 -1.41 30.12
CA LYS A 107 6.25 -0.37 29.55
C LYS A 107 6.70 -0.72 28.13
N ALA A 108 7.10 -1.97 27.90
CA ALA A 108 7.45 -2.46 26.57
C ALA A 108 6.26 -2.40 25.60
N ALA A 109 5.06 -2.82 26.01
CA ALA A 109 3.85 -2.74 25.20
C ALA A 109 3.49 -1.29 24.83
N LYS A 110 3.61 -0.34 25.78
CA LYS A 110 3.44 1.09 25.49
C LYS A 110 4.44 1.61 24.46
N ILE A 111 5.71 1.20 24.55
CA ILE A 111 6.73 1.58 23.57
C ILE A 111 6.38 1.02 22.19
N ARG A 112 5.92 -0.24 22.09
CA ARG A 112 5.46 -0.83 20.82
C ARG A 112 4.28 -0.06 20.22
N HIS A 113 3.33 0.35 21.05
CA HIS A 113 2.23 1.20 20.61
C HIS A 113 2.72 2.56 20.06
N GLN A 114 3.68 3.19 20.74
CA GLN A 114 4.30 4.43 20.24
C GLN A 114 5.06 4.21 18.92
N ILE A 115 5.80 3.12 18.79
CA ILE A 115 6.48 2.74 17.55
C ILE A 115 5.46 2.61 16.41
N ALA A 116 4.36 1.90 16.63
CA ALA A 116 3.31 1.74 15.62
C ALA A 116 2.68 3.09 15.21
N GLN A 117 2.50 4.02 16.16
CA GLN A 117 2.04 5.39 15.86
C GLN A 117 3.05 6.15 14.99
N THR A 118 4.33 6.09 15.33
CA THR A 118 5.41 6.75 14.56
C THR A 118 5.55 6.14 13.17
N GLU A 119 5.47 4.81 13.04
CA GLU A 119 5.53 4.12 11.76
C GLU A 119 4.34 4.46 10.86
N ALA A 120 3.13 4.56 11.41
CA ALA A 120 1.95 5.01 10.65
C ALA A 120 2.13 6.44 10.14
N SER A 121 2.61 7.35 11.00
CA SER A 121 2.91 8.73 10.62
C SER A 121 3.98 8.81 9.53
N ARG A 122 5.04 8.00 9.63
CA ARG A 122 6.10 7.89 8.61
C ARG A 122 5.53 7.42 7.27
N LYS A 123 4.70 6.37 7.26
CA LYS A 123 4.05 5.85 6.04
C LYS A 123 3.14 6.89 5.39
N GLU A 124 2.39 7.65 6.18
CA GLU A 124 1.56 8.74 5.66
C GLU A 124 2.41 9.83 4.98
N GLN A 125 3.54 10.20 5.58
CA GLN A 125 4.46 11.17 4.98
C GLN A 125 5.10 10.64 3.70
N GLU A 126 5.49 9.37 3.67
CA GLU A 126 6.06 8.69 2.49
C GLU A 126 5.08 8.72 1.31
N ILE A 127 3.82 8.31 1.54
CA ILE A 127 2.77 8.34 0.51
C ILE A 127 2.49 9.77 0.02
N LYS A 128 2.47 10.76 0.92
CA LYS A 128 2.29 12.17 0.55
C LYS A 128 3.45 12.69 -0.30
N ALA A 129 4.68 12.31 0.04
CA ALA A 129 5.87 12.69 -0.71
C ALA A 129 5.86 12.06 -2.11
N ASP A 130 5.52 10.77 -2.22
CA ASP A 130 5.40 10.07 -3.49
C ASP A 130 4.31 10.67 -4.38
N LEU A 131 3.14 10.98 -3.80
CA LEU A 131 2.07 11.65 -4.53
C LEU A 131 2.52 13.01 -5.07
N SER A 132 3.19 13.83 -4.23
CA SER A 132 3.71 15.12 -4.65
C SER A 132 4.73 15.00 -5.78
N LYS A 133 5.65 14.03 -5.68
CA LYS A 133 6.63 13.72 -6.71
C LYS A 133 5.96 13.33 -8.03
N LEU A 134 5.01 12.40 -7.99
CA LEU A 134 4.30 11.91 -9.18
C LEU A 134 3.47 13.02 -9.85
N LEU A 135 2.85 13.90 -9.07
CA LEU A 135 2.15 15.07 -9.61
C LEU A 135 3.12 16.04 -10.31
N GLY A 136 4.32 16.23 -9.74
CA GLY A 136 5.37 17.03 -10.37
C GLY A 136 5.87 16.41 -11.68
N GLU A 137 6.13 15.11 -11.70
CA GLU A 137 6.52 14.36 -12.90
C GLU A 137 5.43 14.43 -13.97
N TYR A 138 4.16 14.23 -13.59
CA TYR A 138 3.02 14.36 -14.50
C TYR A 138 2.95 15.74 -15.15
N GLU A 139 3.05 16.82 -14.37
CA GLU A 139 3.02 18.18 -14.92
C GLU A 139 4.23 18.47 -15.82
N MET A 140 5.41 17.91 -15.49
CA MET A 140 6.59 17.99 -16.35
C MET A 140 6.36 17.29 -17.70
N TYR A 141 5.87 16.04 -17.69
CA TYR A 141 5.59 15.30 -18.91
C TYR A 141 4.48 15.94 -19.74
N LYS A 142 3.42 16.43 -19.10
CA LYS A 142 2.35 17.18 -19.76
C LYS A 142 2.87 18.43 -20.48
N LYS A 143 3.76 19.20 -19.85
CA LYS A 143 4.41 20.36 -20.48
C LYS A 143 5.33 19.95 -21.63
N SER A 144 6.11 18.89 -21.45
CA SER A 144 7.00 18.35 -22.49
C SER A 144 6.19 17.93 -23.72
N LEU A 145 5.12 17.16 -23.52
CA LEU A 145 4.21 16.73 -24.59
C LEU A 145 3.60 17.94 -25.30
N SER A 146 3.07 18.91 -24.55
CA SER A 146 2.51 20.14 -25.11
C SER A 146 3.53 20.92 -25.94
N TYR A 147 4.79 20.99 -25.54
CA TYR A 147 5.86 21.62 -26.31
C TYR A 147 6.13 20.90 -27.63
N TYR A 148 6.21 19.57 -27.62
CA TYR A 148 6.44 18.80 -28.85
C TYR A 148 5.27 18.91 -29.83
N GLU A 149 4.03 18.80 -29.34
CA GLU A 149 2.82 18.86 -30.16
C GLU A 149 2.59 20.26 -30.75
N SER A 150 2.70 21.32 -29.93
CA SER A 150 2.31 22.67 -30.33
C SER A 150 3.43 23.47 -31.01
N LEU A 151 4.70 23.11 -30.81
CA LEU A 151 5.84 23.89 -31.29
C LEU A 151 6.83 23.04 -32.09
N ALA A 152 7.40 21.99 -31.50
CA ALA A 152 8.53 21.30 -32.11
C ALA A 152 8.14 20.54 -33.40
N LEU A 153 7.00 19.83 -33.40
CA LEU A 153 6.49 19.13 -34.58
C LEU A 153 6.16 20.10 -35.73
N PRO A 154 5.36 21.18 -35.51
CA PRO A 154 5.14 22.19 -36.54
C PRO A 154 6.43 22.80 -37.10
N GLN A 155 7.42 23.09 -36.24
CA GLN A 155 8.70 23.63 -36.68
C GLN A 155 9.49 22.63 -37.53
N ALA A 156 9.53 21.35 -37.14
CA ALA A 156 10.18 20.31 -37.94
C ALA A 156 9.54 20.17 -39.33
N GLU A 157 8.21 20.26 -39.41
CA GLU A 157 7.48 20.27 -40.68
C GLU A 157 7.86 21.47 -41.55
N MET A 158 7.96 22.67 -40.97
CA MET A 158 8.40 23.88 -41.69
C MET A 158 9.84 23.75 -42.21
N ILE A 159 10.76 23.20 -41.41
CA ILE A 159 12.16 22.99 -41.82
C ILE A 159 12.22 22.06 -43.03
N ILE A 160 11.46 20.95 -43.01
CA ILE A 160 11.40 20.01 -44.13
C ILE A 160 10.86 20.72 -45.37
N GLN A 161 9.70 21.38 -45.27
CA GLN A 161 9.06 22.05 -46.41
C GLN A 161 9.95 23.13 -47.02
N GLN A 162 10.59 23.97 -46.18
CA GLN A 162 11.45 25.04 -46.66
C GLN A 162 12.74 24.50 -47.28
N SER A 163 13.36 23.47 -46.68
CA SER A 163 14.58 22.88 -47.21
C SER A 163 14.35 22.21 -48.57
N VAL A 164 13.22 21.52 -48.74
CA VAL A 164 12.81 20.95 -50.03
C VAL A 164 12.65 22.04 -51.09
N ARG A 165 11.92 23.12 -50.78
CA ARG A 165 11.71 24.23 -51.72
C ARG A 165 13.01 24.93 -52.10
N SER A 166 13.86 25.26 -51.13
CA SER A 166 15.12 25.97 -51.37
C SER A 166 16.12 25.13 -52.17
N PHE A 167 16.20 23.82 -51.92
CA PHE A 167 17.04 22.92 -52.70
C PHE A 167 16.54 22.81 -54.15
N GLN A 168 15.23 22.65 -54.36
CA GLN A 168 14.61 22.61 -55.70
C GLN A 168 14.80 23.92 -56.48
N ALA A 169 14.82 25.06 -55.79
CA ALA A 169 15.09 26.37 -56.37
C ALA A 169 16.59 26.65 -56.60
N GLY A 170 17.48 25.72 -56.23
CA GLY A 170 18.94 25.89 -56.34
C GLY A 170 19.56 26.86 -55.33
N ALA A 171 18.79 27.29 -54.32
CA ALA A 171 19.22 28.26 -53.31
C ALA A 171 19.86 27.62 -52.06
N LEU A 172 19.82 26.29 -51.94
CA LEU A 172 20.37 25.52 -50.81
C LEU A 172 21.28 24.40 -51.35
N ASP A 173 22.45 24.22 -50.75
CA ASP A 173 23.36 23.12 -51.11
C ASP A 173 22.85 21.76 -50.60
N TYR A 174 23.30 20.67 -51.25
CA TYR A 174 22.92 19.31 -50.88
C TYR A 174 23.31 18.95 -49.43
N MET A 175 24.47 19.40 -48.94
CA MET A 175 24.90 19.08 -47.58
C MET A 175 23.98 19.72 -46.54
N ASP A 176 23.64 20.99 -46.75
CA ASP A 176 22.73 21.76 -45.88
C ASP A 176 21.31 21.18 -45.90
N TYR A 177 20.85 20.73 -47.07
CA TYR A 177 19.57 20.04 -47.22
C TYR A 177 19.49 18.77 -46.35
N ILE A 178 20.50 17.89 -46.43
CA ILE A 178 20.55 16.65 -45.65
C ILE A 178 20.67 16.96 -44.15
N GLN A 179 21.45 17.97 -43.76
CA GLN A 179 21.57 18.37 -42.36
C GLN A 179 20.23 18.87 -41.79
N ASN A 180 19.48 19.67 -42.55
CA ASN A 180 18.18 20.16 -42.14
C ASN A 180 17.14 19.03 -42.02
N LEU A 181 17.11 18.09 -42.98
CA LEU A 181 16.25 16.91 -42.87
C LEU A 181 16.60 16.06 -41.65
N SER A 182 17.88 15.81 -41.41
CA SER A 182 18.35 15.04 -40.26
C SER A 182 17.87 15.67 -38.94
N ARG A 183 18.01 16.99 -38.79
CA ARG A 183 17.51 17.73 -37.61
C ARG A 183 16.00 17.58 -37.43
N ALA A 184 15.22 17.73 -38.51
CA ALA A 184 13.77 17.62 -38.44
C ALA A 184 13.29 16.19 -38.13
N ILE A 185 13.95 15.17 -38.69
CA ILE A 185 13.64 13.76 -38.42
C ILE A 185 13.92 13.41 -36.96
N VAL A 186 15.02 13.90 -36.39
CA VAL A 186 15.32 13.69 -34.95
C VAL A 186 14.19 14.23 -34.08
N ILE A 187 13.66 15.43 -34.36
CA ILE A 187 12.54 16.01 -33.62
C ILE A 187 11.27 15.14 -33.73
N LYS A 188 10.96 14.64 -34.93
CA LYS A 188 9.82 13.75 -35.16
C LYS A 188 9.96 12.41 -34.42
N ILE A 189 11.15 11.81 -34.42
CA ILE A 189 11.43 10.55 -33.72
C ILE A 189 11.29 10.72 -32.21
N ILE A 190 11.79 11.82 -31.64
CA ILE A 190 11.65 12.10 -30.20
C ILE A 190 10.16 12.20 -29.83
N THR A 191 9.35 12.79 -30.69
CA THR A 191 7.91 12.93 -30.44
C THR A 191 7.16 11.60 -30.56
N SER A 192 7.53 10.72 -31.49
CA SER A 192 6.93 9.38 -31.64
C SER A 192 7.18 8.45 -30.43
N LYS A 193 8.21 8.71 -29.62
CA LYS A 193 8.56 7.92 -28.43
C LYS A 193 7.83 8.35 -27.15
N HIS A 194 7.05 9.42 -27.18
CA HIS A 194 6.37 10.03 -26.04
C HIS A 194 4.86 10.02 -26.23
#